data_AF-A0A1G9Z1F2-F1
#
_entry.id   AF-A0A1G9Z1F2-F1
#
_cell.length_a   1.000
_cell.length_b   1.000
_cell.length_c   1.000
_cell.angle_alpha   90.00
_cell.angle_beta   90.00
_cell.angle_gamma   90.00
#
_symmetry.space_group_name_H-M   'P 1'
#
loop_
_entity.id
_entity.type
_entity.pdbx_description
1 polymer ?
#
loop_
_entity_poly.entity_id
_entity_poly.type
_entity_poly.pdbx_seq_one_letter_code
_entity_poly.pdbx_strand_id
1 'polypeptide(L)'
;MQRKIQFRTYEGNHTHCDAFFKEYEVLDIYIAPKDPRNRGKLKKRSEMICRFCGKKHPDTTFVSKPHIISRLFGNNAGISDFECDKCNNHFSKFETSTADFLGVNRSIYSLGKEKIPTFKAPDGSMEARASEIYGNEAVEISAKMPGLITSLTDTGKIEVQVKGNSYIPINVYKSLLKIALTRMSESEFINYGLALAFIMKGLNTNHFSFHATQVFRSQIGGEVATPYCILFRKKKVNSDLPTHIFQLYYQDSCLQLHLPYRKGDKQLLEMEKLEIPMCPPFVITTENLSGRANYEILDLSGCEKKAGEVKKMSLNFDKEKIQQGVPVNIDQGRIGNQKFDPNEIVTILFARDKPEGLK
;
A
#
# COMPACT_ATOMS: atom_id res chain seq x y z
N MET A 1 -24.43 -8.24 16.43
CA MET A 1 -24.71 -6.86 15.94
C MET A 1 -23.60 -6.50 14.93
N GLN A 2 -23.86 -6.56 13.63
CA GLN A 2 -22.85 -6.14 12.63
C GLN A 2 -22.66 -4.64 12.76
N ARG A 3 -21.46 -4.18 13.18
CA ARG A 3 -21.13 -2.76 13.15
C ARG A 3 -21.25 -2.26 11.70
N LYS A 4 -22.09 -1.26 11.47
CA LYS A 4 -22.22 -0.61 10.16
C LYS A 4 -20.87 0.03 9.81
N ILE A 5 -20.26 -0.40 8.72
CA ILE A 5 -19.00 0.17 8.23
C ILE A 5 -19.29 1.60 7.78
N GLN A 6 -18.55 2.57 8.30
CA GLN A 6 -18.66 3.99 7.93
C GLN A 6 -17.40 4.42 7.20
N PHE A 7 -17.59 5.04 6.04
CA PHE A 7 -16.53 5.71 5.28
C PHE A 7 -16.63 7.20 5.54
N ARG A 8 -15.50 7.84 5.84
CA ARG A 8 -15.38 9.27 6.06
C ARG A 8 -14.22 9.84 5.27
N THR A 9 -14.35 11.09 4.83
CA THR A 9 -13.23 11.85 4.26
C THR A 9 -12.92 13.03 5.18
N TYR A 10 -11.88 13.78 4.84
CA TYR A 10 -11.50 14.99 5.56
C TYR A 10 -12.50 16.12 5.31
N GLU A 11 -12.77 16.92 6.35
CA GLU A 11 -13.70 18.06 6.28
C GLU A 11 -13.35 19.02 5.13
N GLY A 12 -12.06 19.33 4.96
CA GLY A 12 -11.55 20.19 3.90
C GLY A 12 -11.62 19.60 2.49
N ASN A 13 -12.08 18.35 2.33
CA ASN A 13 -12.25 17.65 1.07
C ASN A 13 -13.73 17.46 0.64
N HIS A 14 -14.72 17.84 1.46
CA HIS A 14 -16.14 17.59 1.15
C HIS A 14 -16.57 18.11 -0.23
N THR A 15 -16.25 19.36 -0.59
CA THR A 15 -16.59 19.92 -1.91
C THR A 15 -15.94 19.16 -3.07
N HIS A 16 -14.71 18.66 -2.87
CA HIS A 16 -14.01 17.87 -3.89
C HIS A 16 -14.61 16.46 -4.03
N CYS A 17 -15.03 15.85 -2.91
CA CYS A 17 -15.80 14.60 -2.94
C CYS A 17 -17.11 14.78 -3.72
N ASP A 18 -17.85 15.86 -3.46
CA ASP A 18 -19.11 16.14 -4.17
C ASP A 18 -18.87 16.30 -5.67
N ALA A 19 -17.79 17.01 -6.06
CA ALA A 19 -17.40 17.14 -7.47
C ALA A 19 -17.06 15.78 -8.10
N PHE A 20 -16.28 14.95 -7.41
CA PHE A 20 -15.93 13.61 -7.90
C PHE A 20 -17.18 12.74 -8.09
N PHE A 21 -18.09 12.72 -7.11
CA PHE A 21 -19.31 11.91 -7.18
C PHE A 21 -20.38 12.46 -8.13
N LYS A 22 -20.24 13.66 -8.69
CA LYS A 22 -21.05 14.08 -9.84
C LYS A 22 -20.70 13.28 -11.09
N GLU A 23 -19.44 12.87 -11.23
CA GLU A 23 -18.94 12.17 -12.42
C GLU A 23 -18.80 10.65 -12.20
N TYR A 24 -18.58 10.20 -10.96
CA TYR A 24 -18.38 8.78 -10.63
C TYR A 24 -19.39 8.23 -9.64
N GLU A 25 -19.61 6.92 -9.71
CA GLU A 25 -20.30 6.11 -8.71
C GLU A 25 -19.38 5.01 -8.18
N VAL A 26 -19.68 4.50 -6.99
CA VAL A 26 -18.99 3.34 -6.42
C VAL A 26 -19.49 2.09 -7.14
N LEU A 27 -18.58 1.36 -7.78
CA LEU A 27 -18.87 0.09 -8.45
C LEU A 27 -18.66 -1.11 -7.51
N ASP A 28 -17.57 -1.10 -6.75
CA ASP A 28 -17.22 -2.19 -5.83
C ASP A 28 -16.44 -1.65 -4.63
N ILE A 29 -16.70 -2.23 -3.46
CA ILE A 29 -15.89 -2.04 -2.25
C ILE A 29 -15.47 -3.42 -1.77
N TYR A 30 -14.18 -3.66 -1.69
CA TYR A 30 -13.64 -4.90 -1.17
C TYR A 30 -12.78 -4.63 0.05
N ILE A 31 -13.27 -5.06 1.21
CA ILE A 31 -12.52 -5.07 2.46
C ILE A 31 -12.01 -6.48 2.65
N ALA A 32 -10.68 -6.64 2.66
CA ALA A 32 -10.11 -7.97 2.78
C ALA A 32 -10.52 -8.60 4.13
N PRO A 33 -10.86 -9.88 4.20
CA PRO A 33 -11.17 -10.53 5.47
C PRO A 33 -9.90 -10.63 6.31
N LYS A 34 -9.96 -10.33 7.62
CA LYS A 34 -8.86 -10.65 8.55
C LYS A 34 -8.78 -12.16 8.82
N ASP A 35 -9.93 -12.80 8.96
CA ASP A 35 -10.07 -14.20 9.34
C ASP A 35 -10.36 -15.07 8.11
N PRO A 36 -9.60 -16.16 7.87
CA PRO A 36 -9.87 -17.11 6.79
C PRO A 36 -11.28 -17.71 6.80
N ARG A 37 -11.95 -17.76 7.96
CA ARG A 37 -13.34 -18.24 8.09
C ARG A 37 -14.34 -17.29 7.43
N ASN A 38 -13.97 -16.03 7.21
CA ASN A 38 -14.85 -14.99 6.66
C ASN A 38 -14.63 -14.73 5.15
N ARG A 39 -13.77 -15.51 4.47
CA ARG A 39 -13.39 -15.27 3.07
C ARG A 39 -14.43 -15.68 2.01
N GLY A 40 -15.60 -16.14 2.43
CA GLY A 40 -16.60 -16.74 1.54
C GLY A 40 -16.20 -18.14 1.04
N LYS A 41 -17.11 -18.78 0.32
CA LYS A 41 -16.90 -20.11 -0.27
C LYS A 41 -16.17 -19.97 -1.61
N LEU A 42 -15.04 -20.66 -1.74
CA LEU A 42 -14.27 -20.74 -2.99
C LEU A 42 -14.84 -21.84 -3.89
N LYS A 43 -14.69 -21.67 -5.20
CA LYS A 43 -14.96 -22.72 -6.19
C LYS A 43 -14.14 -23.97 -5.92
N LYS A 44 -14.64 -25.14 -6.34
CA LYS A 44 -13.81 -26.35 -6.34
C LYS A 44 -12.71 -26.20 -7.40
N ARG A 45 -11.53 -26.78 -7.18
CA ARG A 45 -10.41 -26.70 -8.15
C ARG A 45 -10.80 -27.15 -9.57
N SER A 46 -11.70 -28.12 -9.70
CA SER A 46 -12.24 -28.61 -10.97
C SER A 46 -13.11 -27.58 -11.72
N GLU A 47 -13.64 -26.58 -11.02
CA GLU A 47 -14.53 -25.54 -11.54
C GLU A 47 -13.78 -24.22 -11.80
N MET A 48 -12.50 -24.15 -11.43
CA MET A 48 -11.71 -22.93 -11.56
C MET A 48 -11.24 -22.71 -13.00
N ILE A 49 -11.40 -21.47 -13.46
CA ILE A 49 -10.85 -20.96 -14.72
C ILE A 49 -10.03 -19.74 -14.35
N CYS A 50 -8.78 -19.69 -14.83
CA CYS A 50 -7.91 -18.56 -14.56
C CYS A 50 -8.37 -17.37 -15.38
N ARG A 51 -8.76 -16.27 -14.74
CA ARG A 51 -9.22 -15.06 -15.44
C ARG A 51 -8.13 -14.41 -16.29
N PHE A 52 -6.86 -14.60 -15.92
CA PHE A 52 -5.74 -13.92 -16.58
C PHE A 52 -5.26 -14.62 -17.85
N CYS A 53 -5.30 -15.96 -17.88
CA CYS A 53 -4.84 -16.73 -19.04
C CYS A 53 -5.94 -17.56 -19.71
N GLY A 54 -7.16 -17.57 -19.16
CA GLY A 54 -8.31 -18.35 -19.66
C GLY A 54 -8.19 -19.87 -19.47
N LYS A 55 -7.08 -20.38 -18.93
CA LYS A 55 -6.83 -21.82 -18.80
C LYS A 55 -7.52 -22.40 -17.57
N LYS A 56 -7.88 -23.68 -17.67
CA LYS A 56 -8.43 -24.54 -16.61
C LYS A 56 -7.62 -25.83 -16.50
N HIS A 57 -8.00 -26.72 -15.60
CA HIS A 57 -7.40 -28.06 -15.53
C HIS A 57 -7.68 -28.86 -16.83
N PRO A 58 -6.72 -29.63 -17.40
CA PRO A 58 -5.36 -29.90 -16.90
C PRO A 58 -4.26 -28.93 -17.37
N ASP A 59 -4.57 -27.93 -18.20
CA ASP A 59 -3.55 -27.01 -18.76
C ASP A 59 -2.85 -26.14 -17.70
N THR A 60 -3.49 -26.01 -16.53
CA THR A 60 -2.96 -25.31 -15.36
C THR A 60 -3.50 -25.89 -14.05
N THR A 61 -2.91 -25.47 -12.94
CA THR A 61 -3.21 -25.92 -11.58
C THR A 61 -3.58 -24.73 -10.70
N PHE A 62 -4.34 -25.00 -9.63
CA PHE A 62 -4.80 -24.01 -8.65
C PHE A 62 -4.44 -24.49 -7.23
N VAL A 63 -3.17 -24.86 -7.05
CA VAL A 63 -2.66 -25.36 -5.78
C VAL A 63 -2.35 -24.20 -4.83
N SER A 64 -1.81 -23.11 -5.37
CA SER A 64 -1.50 -21.87 -4.66
C SER A 64 -2.76 -21.18 -4.13
N LYS A 65 -2.56 -20.26 -3.18
CA LYS A 65 -3.60 -19.44 -2.56
C LYS A 65 -3.29 -17.95 -2.79
N PRO A 66 -3.39 -17.49 -4.05
CA PRO A 66 -3.09 -16.10 -4.41
C PRO A 66 -4.03 -15.15 -3.67
N HIS A 67 -3.47 -14.09 -3.08
CA HIS A 67 -4.26 -13.10 -2.38
C HIS A 67 -4.87 -12.10 -3.37
N ILE A 68 -6.11 -11.66 -3.11
CA ILE A 68 -6.77 -10.61 -3.90
C ILE A 68 -6.01 -9.29 -3.74
N ILE A 69 -5.76 -8.90 -2.50
CA ILE A 69 -4.82 -7.84 -2.14
C ILE A 69 -3.60 -8.51 -1.52
N SER A 70 -2.43 -8.30 -2.12
CA SER A 70 -1.17 -8.88 -1.63
C SER A 70 -0.94 -8.59 -0.15
N ARG A 71 -0.36 -9.56 0.59
CA ARG A 71 0.00 -9.35 2.00
C ARG A 71 1.06 -8.28 2.21
N LEU A 72 1.74 -7.85 1.13
CA LEU A 72 2.64 -6.70 1.13
C LEU A 72 1.95 -5.42 1.64
N PHE A 73 0.66 -5.27 1.34
CA PHE A 73 -0.14 -4.11 1.73
C PHE A 73 -0.73 -4.22 3.13
N GLY A 74 -0.73 -5.41 3.74
CA GLY A 74 -1.31 -5.58 5.07
C GLY A 74 -1.80 -6.98 5.33
N ASN A 75 -2.06 -7.26 6.60
CA ASN A 75 -2.56 -8.57 6.99
C ASN A 75 -3.97 -8.78 6.45
N ASN A 76 -4.15 -9.86 5.71
CA ASN A 76 -5.46 -10.28 5.23
C ASN A 76 -5.45 -11.77 4.84
N ALA A 77 -6.64 -12.36 4.85
CA ALA A 77 -6.92 -13.74 4.49
C ALA A 77 -7.68 -13.87 3.16
N GLY A 78 -7.80 -12.77 2.41
CA GLY A 78 -8.55 -12.70 1.17
C GLY A 78 -7.82 -13.35 0.02
N ILE A 79 -8.28 -14.54 -0.40
CA ILE A 79 -7.67 -15.30 -1.50
C ILE A 79 -8.63 -15.43 -2.67
N SER A 80 -8.08 -15.60 -3.87
CA SER A 80 -8.84 -15.77 -5.10
C SER A 80 -8.93 -17.24 -5.54
N ASP A 81 -10.00 -17.57 -6.26
CA ASP A 81 -10.25 -18.88 -6.90
C ASP A 81 -10.26 -18.79 -8.44
N PHE A 82 -9.70 -17.70 -8.99
CA PHE A 82 -9.68 -17.39 -10.41
C PHE A 82 -8.27 -17.02 -10.91
N GLU A 83 -7.23 -17.38 -10.16
CA GLU A 83 -5.83 -17.17 -10.52
C GLU A 83 -5.06 -18.49 -10.38
N CYS A 84 -4.49 -18.98 -11.49
CA CYS A 84 -3.74 -20.23 -11.49
C CYS A 84 -2.29 -20.06 -11.05
N ASP A 85 -1.65 -21.18 -10.72
CA ASP A 85 -0.27 -21.22 -10.21
C ASP A 85 0.74 -20.57 -11.17
N LYS A 86 0.54 -20.75 -12.49
CA LYS A 86 1.40 -20.15 -13.53
C LYS A 86 1.29 -18.62 -13.54
N CYS A 87 0.08 -18.09 -13.41
CA CYS A 87 -0.14 -16.63 -13.38
C CYS A 87 0.31 -16.04 -12.05
N ASN A 88 0.02 -16.70 -10.93
CA ASN A 88 0.52 -16.29 -9.61
C ASN A 88 2.05 -16.22 -9.59
N ASN A 89 2.74 -17.22 -10.15
CA ASN A 89 4.20 -17.17 -10.27
C ASN A 89 4.68 -16.04 -11.19
N HIS A 90 3.96 -15.73 -12.27
CA HIS A 90 4.27 -14.60 -13.15
C HIS A 90 4.16 -13.26 -12.41
N PHE A 91 3.06 -13.05 -11.68
CA PHE A 91 2.84 -11.81 -10.93
C PHE A 91 3.73 -11.66 -9.71
N SER A 92 4.30 -12.75 -9.18
CA SER A 92 5.26 -12.68 -8.06
C SER A 92 6.44 -11.76 -8.34
N LYS A 93 6.88 -11.64 -9.60
CA LYS A 93 7.93 -10.70 -10.03
C LYS A 93 7.53 -9.24 -9.83
N PHE A 94 6.26 -8.92 -10.06
CA PHE A 94 5.72 -7.58 -9.83
C PHE A 94 5.55 -7.29 -8.34
N GLU A 95 5.14 -8.31 -7.58
CA GLU A 95 5.09 -8.24 -6.13
C GLU A 95 6.47 -8.00 -5.52
N THR A 96 7.54 -8.61 -6.02
CA THR A 96 8.91 -8.34 -5.54
C THR A 96 9.27 -6.86 -5.67
N SER A 97 9.08 -6.26 -6.86
CA SER A 97 9.31 -4.82 -7.05
C SER A 97 8.41 -3.97 -6.15
N THR A 98 7.18 -4.41 -5.89
CA THR A 98 6.26 -3.74 -4.95
C THR A 98 6.77 -3.83 -3.51
N ALA A 99 7.31 -4.99 -3.11
CA ALA A 99 7.90 -5.23 -1.81
C ALA A 99 9.10 -4.31 -1.56
N ASP A 100 9.96 -4.16 -2.56
CA ASP A 100 11.14 -3.30 -2.55
C ASP A 100 10.76 -1.81 -2.55
N PHE A 101 9.73 -1.44 -3.31
CA PHE A 101 9.15 -0.09 -3.31
C PHE A 101 8.61 0.31 -1.93
N LEU A 102 7.87 -0.59 -1.27
CA LEU A 102 7.34 -0.34 0.08
C LEU A 102 8.46 -0.30 1.14
N GLY A 103 9.52 -1.08 0.96
CA GLY A 103 10.72 -1.04 1.80
C GLY A 103 10.45 -1.25 3.29
N VAL A 104 11.10 -0.43 4.13
CA VAL A 104 11.03 -0.47 5.60
C VAL A 104 9.61 -0.37 6.17
N ASN A 105 8.68 0.29 5.46
CA ASN A 105 7.29 0.42 5.90
C ASN A 105 6.63 -0.95 6.07
N ARG A 106 7.08 -1.97 5.32
CA ARG A 106 6.58 -3.35 5.49
C ARG A 106 6.92 -3.94 6.86
N SER A 107 8.03 -3.55 7.46
CA SER A 107 8.42 -3.98 8.81
C SER A 107 7.59 -3.22 9.84
N ILE A 108 7.57 -1.88 9.77
CA ILE A 108 6.88 -1.00 10.72
C ILE A 108 5.39 -1.32 10.83
N TYR A 109 4.69 -1.38 9.70
CA TYR A 109 3.26 -1.65 9.67
C TYR A 109 2.91 -3.15 9.74
N SER A 110 3.83 -3.98 10.23
CA SER A 110 3.60 -5.41 10.47
C SER A 110 3.56 -5.79 11.94
N LEU A 111 3.60 -4.83 12.86
CA LEU A 111 3.29 -5.06 14.27
C LEU A 111 1.91 -5.73 14.44
N GLY A 112 1.85 -6.73 15.31
CA GLY A 112 0.68 -7.58 15.57
C GLY A 112 0.32 -8.52 14.43
N LYS A 113 1.28 -8.89 13.56
CA LYS A 113 1.10 -9.90 12.51
C LYS A 113 1.88 -11.16 12.85
N GLU A 114 1.43 -12.31 12.35
CA GLU A 114 2.09 -13.61 12.51
C GLU A 114 3.58 -13.60 12.10
N LYS A 115 3.95 -12.73 11.15
CA LYS A 115 5.34 -12.55 10.72
C LYS A 115 5.61 -11.09 10.40
N ILE A 116 6.56 -10.49 11.11
CA ILE A 116 7.16 -9.20 10.78
C ILE A 116 8.27 -9.43 9.74
N PRO A 117 8.17 -8.85 8.53
CA PRO A 117 9.25 -8.94 7.54
C PRO A 117 10.49 -8.17 8.00
N THR A 118 11.66 -8.78 7.85
CA THR A 118 12.93 -8.05 8.01
C THR A 118 13.19 -7.20 6.76
N PHE A 119 13.53 -5.93 6.98
CA PHE A 119 14.08 -5.05 5.97
C PHE A 119 15.58 -4.89 6.18
N LYS A 120 16.36 -4.96 5.11
CA LYS A 120 17.80 -4.66 5.10
C LYS A 120 18.08 -3.68 3.96
N ALA A 121 18.71 -2.56 4.30
CA ALA A 121 19.19 -1.61 3.31
C ALA A 121 20.24 -2.30 2.42
N PRO A 122 20.30 -1.99 1.10
CA PRO A 122 21.22 -2.66 0.18
C PRO A 122 22.70 -2.56 0.53
N ASP A 123 23.11 -1.50 1.22
CA ASP A 123 24.48 -1.26 1.67
C ASP A 123 24.72 -1.64 3.13
N GLY A 124 23.77 -2.32 3.77
CA GLY A 124 23.87 -2.72 5.17
C GLY A 124 23.80 -1.55 6.17
N SER A 125 23.51 -0.33 5.70
CA SER A 125 23.42 0.88 6.52
C SER A 125 22.34 0.83 7.59
N MET A 126 21.27 0.07 7.34
CA MET A 126 20.10 0.02 8.20
C MET A 126 19.42 -1.34 8.12
N GLU A 127 18.85 -1.77 9.24
CA GLU A 127 18.03 -2.95 9.35
C GLU A 127 16.76 -2.63 10.15
N ALA A 128 15.61 -3.15 9.71
CA ALA A 128 14.41 -3.19 10.52
C ALA A 128 13.93 -4.64 10.70
N ARG A 129 13.70 -5.07 11.94
CA ARG A 129 13.38 -6.47 12.25
C ARG A 129 12.42 -6.58 13.43
N ALA A 130 11.80 -7.75 13.55
CA ALA A 130 11.06 -8.12 14.76
C ALA A 130 11.99 -8.05 15.98
N SER A 131 11.48 -7.48 17.07
CA SER A 131 12.16 -7.37 18.35
C SER A 131 11.12 -7.45 19.48
N GLU A 132 11.59 -7.34 20.71
CA GLU A 132 10.76 -7.34 21.90
C GLU A 132 11.26 -6.26 22.87
N ILE A 133 10.34 -5.59 23.55
CA ILE A 133 10.65 -4.65 24.62
C ILE A 133 9.75 -4.96 25.82
N TYR A 134 10.35 -5.39 26.94
CA TYR A 134 9.63 -5.80 28.15
C TYR A 134 8.47 -6.78 27.88
N GLY A 135 8.70 -7.87 27.13
CA GLY A 135 7.65 -8.84 26.82
C GLY A 135 6.67 -8.41 25.73
N ASN A 136 6.78 -7.18 25.19
CA ASN A 136 5.89 -6.66 24.16
C ASN A 136 6.55 -6.73 22.79
N GLU A 137 5.79 -7.18 21.79
CA GLU A 137 6.24 -7.22 20.39
C GLU A 137 6.60 -5.82 19.90
N ALA A 138 7.77 -5.72 19.27
CA ALA A 138 8.29 -4.48 18.73
C ALA A 138 8.92 -4.67 17.34
N VAL A 139 9.13 -3.54 16.66
CA VAL A 139 9.99 -3.43 15.48
C VAL A 139 11.18 -2.56 15.85
N GLU A 140 12.37 -3.14 15.76
CA GLU A 140 13.63 -2.43 15.93
C GLU A 140 14.09 -1.91 14.57
N ILE A 141 14.32 -0.60 14.47
CA ILE A 141 15.02 0.04 13.35
C ILE A 141 16.39 0.48 13.85
N SER A 142 17.43 -0.17 13.35
CA SER A 142 18.81 0.05 13.78
C SER A 142 19.63 0.65 12.65
N ALA A 143 20.20 1.83 12.89
CA ALA A 143 21.24 2.42 12.05
C ALA A 143 22.58 1.75 12.35
N LYS A 144 23.28 1.31 11.30
CA LYS A 144 24.63 0.71 11.39
C LYS A 144 25.73 1.70 11.01
N MET A 145 25.35 2.92 10.60
CA MET A 145 26.26 4.02 10.30
C MET A 145 25.75 5.32 10.96
N PRO A 146 26.66 6.23 11.39
CA PRO A 146 26.28 7.52 11.97
C PRO A 146 25.49 8.41 11.00
N GLY A 147 24.66 9.31 11.54
CA GLY A 147 23.97 10.36 10.76
C GLY A 147 22.75 9.92 9.97
N LEU A 148 22.35 8.64 10.05
CA LEU A 148 21.13 8.13 9.39
C LEU A 148 19.86 8.44 10.17
N ILE A 149 19.99 8.67 11.48
CA ILE A 149 18.90 9.13 12.34
C ILE A 149 19.30 10.52 12.81
N THR A 150 18.41 11.49 12.60
CA THR A 150 18.63 12.88 12.98
C THR A 150 17.44 13.34 13.79
N SER A 151 17.70 13.82 15.01
CA SER A 151 16.66 14.47 15.80
C SER A 151 16.62 15.96 15.50
N LEU A 152 15.43 16.43 15.16
CA LEU A 152 15.10 17.84 15.00
C LEU A 152 14.25 18.26 16.20
N THR A 153 14.90 18.29 17.37
CA THR A 153 14.28 18.58 18.68
C THR A 153 13.44 19.85 18.67
N ASP A 154 13.86 20.88 17.95
CA ASP A 154 13.14 22.15 17.86
C ASP A 154 11.75 22.03 17.22
N THR A 155 11.58 21.02 16.35
CA THR A 155 10.35 20.75 15.61
C THR A 155 9.60 19.51 16.11
N GLY A 156 10.14 18.82 17.12
CA GLY A 156 9.57 17.57 17.63
C GLY A 156 9.66 16.40 16.63
N LYS A 157 10.64 16.40 15.72
CA LYS A 157 10.75 15.39 14.66
C LYS A 157 11.99 14.53 14.83
N ILE A 158 11.86 13.25 14.53
CA ILE A 158 13.00 12.36 14.27
C ILE A 158 12.95 11.97 12.80
N GLU A 159 13.99 12.33 12.06
CA GLU A 159 14.16 11.94 10.66
C GLU A 159 15.06 10.71 10.56
N VAL A 160 14.62 9.74 9.76
CA VAL A 160 15.36 8.52 9.47
C VAL A 160 15.60 8.47 7.96
N GLN A 161 16.86 8.47 7.55
CA GLN A 161 17.28 8.33 6.16
C GLN A 161 17.44 6.85 5.82
N VAL A 162 16.53 6.34 4.98
CA VAL A 162 16.47 4.92 4.63
C VAL A 162 16.80 4.75 3.16
N LYS A 163 17.89 4.02 2.88
CA LYS A 163 18.20 3.61 1.51
C LYS A 163 17.30 2.45 1.09
N GLY A 164 16.43 2.69 0.13
CA GLY A 164 15.46 1.72 -0.37
C GLY A 164 16.10 0.58 -1.16
N ASN A 165 15.44 -0.57 -1.16
CA ASN A 165 15.79 -1.67 -2.06
C ASN A 165 15.52 -1.26 -3.51
N SER A 166 16.25 -1.85 -4.44
CA SER A 166 16.06 -1.56 -5.86
C SER A 166 14.79 -2.21 -6.39
N TYR A 167 14.03 -1.49 -7.21
CA TYR A 167 12.80 -2.00 -7.82
C TYR A 167 12.66 -1.48 -9.25
N ILE A 168 11.75 -2.08 -10.01
CA ILE A 168 11.36 -1.59 -11.33
C ILE A 168 10.01 -0.87 -11.18
N PRO A 169 9.91 0.46 -11.37
CA PRO A 169 8.68 1.21 -11.12
C PRO A 169 7.46 0.68 -11.88
N ILE A 170 7.59 0.33 -13.16
CA ILE A 170 6.46 -0.18 -13.96
C ILE A 170 5.91 -1.51 -13.45
N ASN A 171 6.73 -2.30 -12.73
CA ASN A 171 6.26 -3.53 -12.08
C ASN A 171 5.38 -3.22 -10.87
N VAL A 172 5.63 -2.13 -10.14
CA VAL A 172 4.75 -1.67 -9.06
C VAL A 172 3.39 -1.28 -9.66
N TYR A 173 3.37 -0.51 -10.75
CA TYR A 173 2.14 -0.16 -11.44
C TYR A 173 1.37 -1.40 -11.94
N LYS A 174 2.05 -2.38 -12.55
CA LYS A 174 1.44 -3.66 -12.98
C LYS A 174 0.82 -4.43 -11.81
N SER A 175 1.47 -4.42 -10.65
CA SER A 175 0.96 -5.03 -9.41
C SER A 175 -0.36 -4.38 -8.97
N LEU A 176 -0.40 -3.04 -8.93
CA LEU A 176 -1.63 -2.28 -8.60
C LEU A 176 -2.75 -2.54 -9.62
N LEU A 177 -2.43 -2.49 -10.91
CA LEU A 177 -3.38 -2.76 -11.99
C LEU A 177 -3.95 -4.18 -11.93
N LYS A 178 -3.12 -5.19 -11.58
CA LYS A 178 -3.56 -6.57 -11.36
C LYS A 178 -4.61 -6.65 -10.25
N ILE A 179 -4.41 -5.94 -9.13
CA ILE A 179 -5.38 -5.91 -8.02
C ILE A 179 -6.69 -5.27 -8.48
N ALA A 180 -6.62 -4.15 -9.21
CA ALA A 180 -7.81 -3.49 -9.72
C ALA A 180 -8.61 -4.38 -10.69
N LEU A 181 -7.93 -5.03 -11.64
CA LEU A 181 -8.54 -5.99 -12.55
C LEU A 181 -9.14 -7.19 -11.82
N THR A 182 -8.54 -7.62 -10.71
CA THR A 182 -9.04 -8.69 -9.85
C THR A 182 -10.40 -8.37 -9.24
N ARG A 183 -10.74 -7.10 -9.04
CA ARG A 183 -12.00 -6.68 -8.43
C ARG A 183 -13.15 -6.49 -9.42
N MET A 184 -12.85 -6.48 -10.70
CA MET A 184 -13.89 -6.37 -11.72
C MET A 184 -14.72 -7.65 -11.83
N SER A 185 -16.02 -7.49 -12.04
CA SER A 185 -16.88 -8.56 -12.54
C SER A 185 -16.39 -9.04 -13.91
N GLU A 186 -16.79 -10.25 -14.30
CA GLU A 186 -16.44 -10.79 -15.62
C GLU A 186 -16.92 -9.88 -16.76
N SER A 187 -18.12 -9.30 -16.65
CA SER A 187 -18.69 -8.41 -17.67
C SER A 187 -17.89 -7.12 -17.86
N GLU A 188 -17.22 -6.61 -16.82
CA GLU A 188 -16.31 -5.48 -16.96
C GLU A 188 -14.93 -5.90 -17.43
N PHE A 189 -14.40 -6.98 -16.85
CA PHE A 189 -13.05 -7.45 -17.10
C PHE A 189 -12.78 -7.76 -18.57
N ILE A 190 -13.75 -8.32 -19.29
CA ILE A 190 -13.61 -8.61 -20.74
C ILE A 190 -13.30 -7.36 -21.59
N ASN A 191 -13.58 -6.16 -21.09
CA ASN A 191 -13.31 -4.91 -21.79
C ASN A 191 -11.87 -4.41 -21.61
N TYR A 192 -11.03 -5.12 -20.86
CA TYR A 192 -9.67 -4.71 -20.50
C TYR A 192 -8.56 -5.54 -21.18
N GLY A 193 -8.81 -6.01 -22.40
CA GLY A 193 -7.85 -6.83 -23.16
C GLY A 193 -6.46 -6.20 -23.31
N LEU A 194 -6.36 -4.88 -23.50
CA LEU A 194 -5.07 -4.17 -23.59
C LEU A 194 -4.32 -4.17 -22.25
N ALA A 195 -5.01 -3.94 -21.13
CA ALA A 195 -4.43 -4.02 -19.80
C ALA A 195 -3.97 -5.44 -19.47
N LEU A 196 -4.76 -6.45 -19.86
CA LEU A 196 -4.40 -7.83 -19.70
C LEU A 196 -3.14 -8.20 -20.51
N ALA A 197 -3.07 -7.77 -21.77
CA ALA A 197 -1.88 -7.96 -22.61
C ALA A 197 -0.64 -7.29 -22.02
N PHE A 198 -0.79 -6.11 -21.42
CA PHE A 198 0.30 -5.39 -20.76
C PHE A 198 0.83 -6.14 -19.52
N ILE A 199 -0.05 -6.56 -18.60
CA ILE A 199 0.41 -7.25 -17.38
C ILE A 199 0.90 -8.68 -17.67
N MET A 200 0.35 -9.37 -18.67
CA MET A 200 0.70 -10.77 -18.98
C MET A 200 1.89 -10.90 -19.93
N LYS A 201 2.01 -10.00 -20.91
CA LYS A 201 2.97 -10.12 -22.02
C LYS A 201 3.91 -8.92 -22.16
N GLY A 202 3.74 -7.86 -21.37
CA GLY A 202 4.52 -6.62 -21.51
C GLY A 202 4.22 -5.83 -22.78
N LEU A 203 3.12 -6.14 -23.48
CA LEU A 203 2.71 -5.42 -24.68
C LEU A 203 2.17 -4.04 -24.32
N ASN A 204 2.23 -3.08 -25.26
CA ASN A 204 1.74 -1.71 -25.08
C ASN A 204 2.44 -0.92 -23.96
N THR A 205 3.66 -1.30 -23.57
CA THR A 205 4.35 -0.69 -22.41
C THR A 205 4.42 0.83 -22.51
N ASN A 206 4.76 1.41 -23.68
CA ASN A 206 4.81 2.86 -23.85
C ASN A 206 3.48 3.56 -23.50
N HIS A 207 2.36 2.97 -23.92
CA HIS A 207 1.02 3.51 -23.65
C HIS A 207 0.66 3.45 -22.17
N PHE A 208 1.03 2.37 -21.48
CA PHE A 208 0.76 2.22 -20.04
C PHE A 208 1.75 2.99 -19.17
N SER A 209 2.99 3.20 -19.63
CA SER A 209 3.98 4.04 -18.96
C SER A 209 3.51 5.48 -18.84
N PHE A 210 2.88 6.06 -19.87
CA PHE A 210 2.25 7.38 -19.77
C PHE A 210 1.25 7.45 -18.61
N HIS A 211 0.35 6.47 -18.51
CA HIS A 211 -0.65 6.42 -17.43
C HIS A 211 -0.03 6.14 -16.06
N ALA A 212 1.09 5.42 -16.01
CA ALA A 212 1.82 5.14 -14.79
C ALA A 212 2.56 6.37 -14.21
N THR A 213 2.63 7.49 -14.95
CA THR A 213 3.15 8.77 -14.41
C THR A 213 2.17 9.45 -13.45
N GLN A 214 0.92 9.01 -13.39
CA GLN A 214 -0.18 9.69 -12.69
C GLN A 214 -0.83 8.80 -11.62
N VAL A 215 -0.01 8.18 -10.78
CA VAL A 215 -0.50 7.44 -9.60
C VAL A 215 -0.48 8.37 -8.40
N PHE A 216 -1.65 8.66 -7.83
CA PHE A 216 -1.74 9.55 -6.67
C PHE A 216 -1.57 8.75 -5.38
N ARG A 217 -0.73 9.23 -4.47
CA ARG A 217 -0.66 8.72 -3.10
C ARG A 217 -1.12 9.78 -2.13
N SER A 218 -2.02 9.40 -1.22
CA SER A 218 -2.44 10.20 -0.07
C SER A 218 -2.07 9.49 1.22
N GLN A 219 -1.58 10.23 2.20
CA GLN A 219 -1.54 9.75 3.58
C GLN A 219 -2.95 9.88 4.18
N ILE A 220 -3.39 8.88 4.93
CA ILE A 220 -4.74 8.84 5.52
C ILE A 220 -4.78 9.23 7.00
N GLY A 221 -3.63 9.60 7.59
CA GLY A 221 -3.54 10.11 8.97
C GLY A 221 -3.82 9.08 10.07
N GLY A 222 -3.89 7.78 9.75
CA GLY A 222 -4.09 6.68 10.70
C GLY A 222 -3.74 5.32 10.10
N GLU A 223 -3.80 4.26 10.91
CA GLU A 223 -3.52 2.89 10.45
C GLU A 223 -4.75 2.24 9.80
N VAL A 224 -4.59 1.80 8.56
CA VAL A 224 -5.48 0.87 7.85
C VAL A 224 -5.29 -0.52 8.46
N ALA A 225 -6.13 -0.85 9.43
CA ALA A 225 -6.09 -2.13 10.14
C ALA A 225 -6.24 -3.37 9.23
N THR A 226 -6.87 -3.22 8.06
CA THR A 226 -6.97 -4.26 7.03
C THR A 226 -7.06 -3.61 5.68
N PRO A 227 -6.24 -4.03 4.70
CA PRO A 227 -6.25 -3.38 3.40
C PRO A 227 -7.61 -3.59 2.71
N TYR A 228 -8.04 -2.54 2.02
CA TYR A 228 -9.28 -2.54 1.26
C TYR A 228 -9.11 -1.72 0.00
N CYS A 229 -10.01 -1.91 -0.95
CA CYS A 229 -10.03 -1.12 -2.16
C CYS A 229 -11.43 -0.72 -2.56
N ILE A 230 -11.50 0.36 -3.32
CA ILE A 230 -12.73 0.92 -3.87
C ILE A 230 -12.52 1.05 -5.39
N LEU A 231 -13.45 0.51 -6.16
CA LEU A 231 -13.52 0.67 -7.60
C LEU A 231 -14.68 1.60 -7.90
N PHE A 232 -14.40 2.66 -8.67
CA PHE A 232 -15.39 3.62 -9.13
C PHE A 232 -15.63 3.46 -10.62
N ARG A 233 -16.82 3.83 -11.08
CA ARG A 233 -17.21 3.86 -12.49
C ARG A 233 -17.73 5.25 -12.86
N LYS A 234 -17.37 5.75 -14.04
CA LYS A 234 -17.94 7.00 -14.58
C LYS A 234 -19.43 6.84 -14.87
N LYS A 235 -20.22 7.84 -14.53
CA LYS A 235 -21.68 7.87 -14.76
C LYS A 235 -22.02 8.17 -16.22
N LYS A 236 -21.27 9.08 -16.85
CA LYS A 236 -21.47 9.50 -18.23
C LYS A 236 -20.58 8.70 -19.17
N VAL A 237 -21.16 7.81 -19.96
CA VAL A 237 -20.41 6.94 -20.88
C VAL A 237 -19.55 7.74 -21.87
N ASN A 238 -20.08 8.87 -22.35
CA ASN A 238 -19.46 9.70 -23.40
C ASN A 238 -18.54 10.81 -22.86
N SER A 239 -18.27 10.89 -21.55
CA SER A 239 -17.31 11.87 -21.04
C SER A 239 -15.88 11.49 -21.38
N ASP A 240 -14.99 12.47 -21.50
CA ASP A 240 -13.54 12.29 -21.73
C ASP A 240 -12.80 11.61 -20.57
N LEU A 241 -13.47 11.43 -19.43
CA LEU A 241 -12.91 10.83 -18.23
C LEU A 241 -12.68 9.30 -18.37
N PRO A 242 -11.68 8.76 -17.66
CA PRO A 242 -11.46 7.31 -17.59
C PRO A 242 -12.68 6.56 -17.06
N THR A 243 -13.01 5.39 -17.64
CA THR A 243 -14.20 4.66 -17.18
C THR A 243 -14.11 4.25 -15.73
N HIS A 244 -12.93 3.82 -15.26
CA HIS A 244 -12.77 3.35 -13.89
C HIS A 244 -11.60 4.03 -13.19
N ILE A 245 -11.83 4.39 -11.92
CA ILE A 245 -10.82 4.82 -10.95
C ILE A 245 -10.74 3.75 -9.87
N PHE A 246 -9.54 3.41 -9.44
CA PHE A 246 -9.30 2.43 -8.39
C PHE A 246 -8.49 3.07 -7.27
N GLN A 247 -8.93 2.83 -6.02
CA GLN A 247 -8.20 3.20 -4.82
C GLN A 247 -7.84 1.97 -4.00
N LEU A 248 -6.60 1.89 -3.53
CA LEU A 248 -6.10 0.88 -2.61
C LEU A 248 -5.64 1.53 -1.31
N TYR A 249 -6.25 1.12 -0.21
CA TYR A 249 -5.94 1.57 1.14
C TYR A 249 -5.12 0.51 1.86
N TYR A 250 -3.99 0.91 2.41
CA TYR A 250 -3.03 0.03 3.05
C TYR A 250 -2.13 0.80 4.01
N GLN A 251 -1.68 0.17 5.10
CA GLN A 251 -0.78 0.81 6.07
C GLN A 251 -1.31 2.17 6.52
N ASP A 252 -0.68 3.28 6.14
CA ASP A 252 -1.10 4.66 6.42
C ASP A 252 -1.50 5.44 5.16
N SER A 253 -1.69 4.74 4.05
CA SER A 253 -1.68 5.31 2.70
C SER A 253 -2.88 4.85 1.87
N CYS A 254 -3.27 5.71 0.92
CA CYS A 254 -4.19 5.41 -0.17
C CYS A 254 -3.48 5.66 -1.50
N LEU A 255 -3.45 4.66 -2.38
CA LEU A 255 -3.00 4.80 -3.77
C LEU A 255 -4.21 4.88 -4.69
N GLN A 256 -4.24 5.84 -5.59
CA GLN A 256 -5.24 5.98 -6.64
C GLN A 256 -4.60 5.89 -8.02
N LEU A 257 -5.23 5.13 -8.91
CA LEU A 257 -4.94 5.11 -10.34
C LEU A 257 -6.23 4.99 -11.14
N HIS A 258 -6.27 5.54 -12.34
CA HIS A 258 -7.28 5.18 -13.32
C HIS A 258 -6.89 3.88 -14.03
N LEU A 259 -7.89 3.20 -14.61
CA LEU A 259 -7.66 2.01 -15.40
C LEU A 259 -7.79 2.36 -16.89
N PRO A 260 -6.66 2.47 -17.62
CA PRO A 260 -6.69 2.95 -18.99
C PRO A 260 -7.23 1.89 -19.95
N TYR A 261 -7.69 2.36 -21.10
CA TYR A 261 -7.98 1.56 -22.29
C TYR A 261 -9.03 0.45 -22.09
N ARG A 262 -10.09 0.77 -21.35
CA ARG A 262 -11.33 -0.01 -21.47
C ARG A 262 -11.82 0.09 -22.91
N LYS A 263 -12.38 -1.00 -23.46
CA LYS A 263 -13.18 -0.97 -24.70
C LYS A 263 -14.25 0.13 -24.58
N GLY A 264 -14.08 1.23 -25.31
CA GLY A 264 -14.95 2.42 -25.26
C GLY A 264 -14.21 3.72 -24.91
N ASP A 265 -13.09 3.66 -24.21
CA ASP A 265 -12.27 4.82 -23.85
C ASP A 265 -11.27 5.17 -24.96
N LYS A 266 -11.74 5.25 -26.21
CA LYS A 266 -10.85 5.48 -27.37
C LYS A 266 -10.14 6.83 -27.29
N GLN A 267 -10.81 7.86 -26.79
CA GLN A 267 -10.22 9.19 -26.62
C GLN A 267 -8.94 9.16 -25.75
N LEU A 268 -8.85 8.24 -24.77
CA LEU A 268 -7.67 8.13 -23.90
C LEU A 268 -6.43 7.61 -24.62
N LEU A 269 -6.57 7.06 -25.83
CA LEU A 269 -5.46 6.63 -26.69
C LEU A 269 -4.82 7.81 -27.44
N GLU A 270 -5.58 8.89 -27.64
CA GLU A 270 -5.22 9.99 -28.53
C GLU A 270 -4.90 11.28 -27.76
N MET A 271 -5.23 11.34 -26.47
CA MET A 271 -4.99 12.51 -25.63
C MET A 271 -3.50 12.70 -25.31
N GLU A 272 -2.98 13.88 -25.64
CA GLU A 272 -1.64 14.32 -25.22
C GLU A 272 -1.56 14.63 -23.72
N LYS A 273 -2.69 15.01 -23.11
CA LYS A 273 -2.83 15.27 -21.68
C LYS A 273 -4.15 14.70 -21.18
N LEU A 274 -4.10 13.99 -20.06
CA LEU A 274 -5.27 13.40 -19.42
C LEU A 274 -5.41 13.98 -18.01
N GLU A 275 -6.48 14.75 -17.76
CA GLU A 275 -6.83 15.14 -16.41
C GLU A 275 -7.58 14.00 -15.73
N ILE A 276 -6.94 13.39 -14.73
CA ILE A 276 -7.53 12.31 -13.95
C ILE A 276 -8.25 12.92 -12.74
N PRO A 277 -9.56 12.69 -12.58
CA PRO A 277 -10.28 13.16 -11.40
C PRO A 277 -9.70 12.52 -10.14
N MET A 278 -9.20 13.37 -9.26
CA MET A 278 -8.74 12.93 -7.95
C MET A 278 -9.96 12.65 -7.08
N CYS A 279 -9.97 11.49 -6.43
CA CYS A 279 -10.99 11.16 -5.44
C CYS A 279 -10.34 11.30 -4.06
N PRO A 280 -10.94 12.06 -3.13
CA PRO A 280 -10.40 12.12 -1.78
C PRO A 280 -10.40 10.76 -1.10
N PRO A 281 -9.48 10.52 -0.15
CA PRO A 281 -9.48 9.27 0.59
C PRO A 281 -10.78 9.14 1.41
N PHE A 282 -11.39 7.96 1.34
CA PHE A 282 -12.50 7.49 2.14
C PHE A 282 -12.00 6.47 3.15
N VAL A 283 -11.72 6.94 4.36
CA VAL A 283 -11.17 6.14 5.44
C VAL A 283 -12.31 5.43 6.17
N ILE A 284 -12.13 4.14 6.45
CA ILE A 284 -13.01 3.39 7.35
C ILE A 284 -12.70 3.81 8.78
N THR A 285 -13.51 4.70 9.34
CA THR A 285 -13.35 5.19 10.72
C THR A 285 -14.68 5.67 11.29
N THR A 286 -14.79 5.65 12.62
CA THR A 286 -15.88 6.28 13.37
C THR A 286 -15.59 7.73 13.73
N GLU A 287 -14.34 8.17 13.60
CA GLU A 287 -13.89 9.51 13.97
C GLU A 287 -14.06 10.52 12.83
N ASN A 288 -14.28 11.79 13.16
CA ASN A 288 -14.20 12.86 12.18
C ASN A 288 -12.75 13.10 11.78
N LEU A 289 -12.51 13.34 10.50
CA LEU A 289 -11.20 13.66 9.96
C LEU A 289 -11.12 15.18 9.74
N SER A 290 -10.41 15.88 10.61
CA SER A 290 -10.17 17.32 10.48
C SER A 290 -9.08 17.62 9.44
N GLY A 291 -9.12 18.80 8.83
CA GLY A 291 -8.09 19.26 7.90
C GLY A 291 -8.35 18.82 6.45
N ARG A 292 -7.29 18.54 5.70
CA ARG A 292 -7.35 18.14 4.29
C ARG A 292 -6.31 17.05 4.00
N ALA A 293 -6.69 16.09 3.16
CA ALA A 293 -5.76 15.09 2.65
C ALA A 293 -4.64 15.73 1.84
N ASN A 294 -3.41 15.27 2.07
CA ASN A 294 -2.24 15.64 1.28
C ASN A 294 -2.01 14.58 0.20
N TYR A 295 -1.57 15.03 -0.98
CA TYR A 295 -1.36 14.16 -2.13
C TYR A 295 0.01 14.39 -2.73
N GLU A 296 0.60 13.31 -3.25
CA GLU A 296 1.74 13.36 -4.15
C GLU A 296 1.45 12.51 -5.39
N ILE A 297 2.11 12.86 -6.49
CA ILE A 297 2.09 12.08 -7.72
C ILE A 297 3.33 11.19 -7.73
N LEU A 298 3.11 9.89 -7.86
CA LEU A 298 4.14 8.89 -8.02
C LEU A 298 4.32 8.58 -9.50
N ASP A 299 5.53 8.79 -10.00
CA ASP A 299 5.92 8.30 -11.32
C ASP A 299 6.38 6.85 -11.25
N LEU A 300 5.53 5.95 -11.73
CA LEU A 300 5.78 4.51 -11.85
C LEU A 300 5.99 4.07 -13.30
N SER A 301 6.33 4.98 -14.21
CA SER A 301 6.47 4.70 -15.65
C SER A 301 7.76 3.97 -16.04
N GLY A 302 8.79 4.08 -15.19
CA GLY A 302 10.15 3.58 -15.45
C GLY A 302 10.22 2.06 -15.63
N CYS A 303 10.82 1.62 -16.74
CA CYS A 303 11.02 0.21 -17.08
C CYS A 303 12.37 -0.36 -16.60
N GLU A 304 13.27 0.51 -16.14
CA GLU A 304 14.58 0.14 -15.64
C GLU A 304 14.59 -0.02 -14.13
N LYS A 305 15.61 -0.73 -13.62
CA LYS A 305 15.81 -0.92 -12.20
C LYS A 305 16.30 0.37 -11.57
N LYS A 306 15.46 0.97 -10.71
CA LYS A 306 15.83 2.13 -9.89
C LYS A 306 16.57 1.64 -8.65
N ALA A 307 17.75 2.21 -8.36
CA ALA A 307 18.58 1.83 -7.22
C ALA A 307 19.07 3.08 -6.48
N GLY A 308 19.42 2.91 -5.19
CA GLY A 308 20.04 3.97 -4.40
C GLY A 308 19.10 5.10 -3.96
N GLU A 309 17.78 4.95 -4.12
CA GLU A 309 16.85 5.93 -3.57
C GLU A 309 16.99 6.03 -2.05
N VAL A 310 17.19 7.24 -1.55
CA VAL A 310 17.13 7.54 -0.13
C VAL A 310 15.77 8.15 0.17
N LYS A 311 14.98 7.47 1.00
CA LYS A 311 13.69 7.95 1.49
C LYS A 311 13.89 8.53 2.89
N LYS A 312 13.30 9.69 3.13
CA LYS A 312 13.20 10.26 4.48
C LYS A 312 11.90 9.78 5.11
N MET A 313 12.02 9.13 6.25
CA MET A 313 10.90 8.85 7.14
C MET A 313 10.93 9.87 8.27
N SER A 314 9.79 10.51 8.52
CA SER A 314 9.68 11.51 9.57
C SER A 314 8.71 11.01 10.63
N LEU A 315 9.18 10.94 11.88
CA LEU A 315 8.38 10.59 13.04
C LEU A 315 8.12 11.87 13.81
N ASN A 316 6.84 12.20 14.00
CA ASN A 316 6.44 13.38 14.75
C ASN A 316 6.12 12.99 16.18
N PHE A 317 6.70 13.71 17.13
CA PHE A 317 6.44 13.57 18.55
C PHE A 317 6.07 14.91 19.15
N ASP A 318 5.51 14.85 20.35
CA ASP A 318 5.38 16.02 21.21
C ASP A 318 6.78 16.53 21.57
N LYS A 319 7.04 17.81 21.24
CA LYS A 319 8.32 18.48 21.46
C LYS A 319 8.76 18.42 22.92
N GLU A 320 7.83 18.63 23.85
CA GLU A 320 8.13 18.63 25.28
C GLU A 320 8.52 17.22 25.74
N LYS A 321 7.87 16.18 25.19
CA LYS A 321 8.16 14.78 25.54
C LYS A 321 9.52 14.30 25.04
N ILE A 322 9.99 14.75 23.86
CA ILE A 322 11.35 14.43 23.40
C ILE A 322 12.39 15.01 24.35
N GLN A 323 12.20 16.27 24.78
CA GLN A 323 13.14 16.96 25.65
C GLN A 323 13.17 16.38 27.08
N GLN A 324 12.06 15.80 27.52
CA GLN A 324 11.92 15.13 28.82
C GLN A 324 12.25 13.63 28.76
N GLY A 325 12.86 13.15 27.67
CA GLY A 325 13.26 11.75 27.52
C GLY A 325 14.15 11.28 28.69
N VAL A 326 13.84 10.10 29.22
CA VAL A 326 14.58 9.48 30.34
C VAL A 326 15.40 8.31 29.77
N PRO A 327 16.69 8.17 30.09
CA PRO A 327 17.44 6.97 29.71
C PRO A 327 16.83 5.74 30.36
N VAL A 328 16.64 4.67 29.58
CA VAL A 328 16.13 3.40 30.07
C VAL A 328 17.09 2.29 29.68
N ASN A 329 17.54 1.49 30.65
CA ASN A 329 18.21 0.23 30.37
C ASN A 329 17.14 -0.80 29.98
N ILE A 330 17.22 -1.30 28.74
CA ILE A 330 16.25 -2.22 28.15
C ILE A 330 16.29 -3.60 28.84
N ASP A 331 17.45 -4.00 29.37
CA ASP A 331 17.67 -5.31 30.01
C ASP A 331 17.32 -5.30 31.51
N GLN A 332 17.48 -4.16 32.20
CA GLN A 332 17.39 -4.09 33.67
C GLN A 332 16.27 -3.18 34.21
N GLY A 333 15.53 -2.48 33.33
CA GLY A 333 14.45 -1.59 33.74
C GLY A 333 14.98 -0.36 34.50
N ARG A 334 15.18 0.75 33.77
CA ARG A 334 15.79 2.04 34.21
C ARG A 334 17.15 1.91 34.91
N ILE A 335 18.20 2.49 34.30
CA ILE A 335 19.43 2.85 34.99
C ILE A 335 19.92 4.21 34.48
N GLY A 336 20.26 5.10 35.41
CA GLY A 336 21.30 6.12 35.23
C GLY A 336 20.84 7.58 35.23
N ASN A 337 21.62 8.44 35.92
CA ASN A 337 21.50 9.90 35.93
C ASN A 337 21.97 10.56 34.61
N GLN A 338 22.00 9.82 33.49
CA GLN A 338 22.46 10.36 32.21
C GLN A 338 21.35 11.20 31.57
N LYS A 339 21.73 12.30 30.92
CA LYS A 339 20.78 13.10 30.15
C LYS A 339 20.61 12.44 28.78
N PHE A 340 19.37 12.21 28.36
CA PHE A 340 19.08 11.73 27.01
C PHE A 340 19.55 12.78 25.97
N ASP A 341 20.45 12.39 25.06
CA ASP A 341 20.79 13.20 23.89
C ASP A 341 20.11 12.60 22.64
N PRO A 342 19.10 13.28 22.09
CA PRO A 342 18.40 12.80 20.91
C PRO A 342 19.25 12.82 19.62
N ASN A 343 20.44 13.44 19.62
CA ASN A 343 21.37 13.39 18.49
C ASN A 343 22.21 12.10 18.45
N GLU A 344 22.22 11.32 19.54
CA GLU A 344 22.96 10.06 19.64
C GLU A 344 22.10 8.83 19.35
N ILE A 345 20.87 9.01 18.86
CA ILE A 345 19.96 7.91 18.56
C ILE A 345 20.53 7.03 17.44
N VAL A 346 20.83 5.77 17.76
CA VAL A 346 21.26 4.74 16.80
C VAL A 346 20.18 3.71 16.50
N THR A 347 19.19 3.57 17.39
CA THR A 347 18.12 2.58 17.28
C THR A 347 16.79 3.18 17.73
N ILE A 348 15.72 2.86 17.00
CA ILE A 348 14.34 3.22 17.35
C ILE A 348 13.54 1.93 17.49
N LEU A 349 12.78 1.81 18.59
CA LEU A 349 11.88 0.69 18.85
C LEU A 349 10.42 1.16 18.73
N PHE A 350 9.66 0.50 17.86
CA PHE A 350 8.22 0.72 17.71
C PHE A 350 7.46 -0.42 18.38
N ALA A 351 6.65 -0.11 19.38
CA ALA A 351 5.70 -1.05 19.98
C ALA A 351 4.28 -0.49 19.81
N ARG A 352 3.27 -1.38 19.72
CA ARG A 352 1.86 -0.97 19.60
C ARG A 352 1.32 -0.35 20.88
N ASP A 353 1.68 -0.94 22.01
CA ASP A 353 1.24 -0.54 23.33
C ASP A 353 2.43 -0.07 24.17
N LYS A 354 2.17 0.81 25.14
CA LYS A 354 3.19 1.18 26.15
C LYS A 354 3.54 -0.11 26.91
N PRO A 355 4.81 -0.54 26.95
CA PRO A 355 5.17 -1.77 27.63
C PRO A 355 4.85 -1.70 29.13
N GLU A 356 4.25 -2.74 29.69
CA GLU A 356 3.79 -2.76 31.09
C GLU A 356 4.91 -2.49 32.11
N GLY A 357 6.18 -2.75 31.75
CA GLY A 357 7.37 -2.47 32.57
C GLY A 357 7.88 -1.02 32.52
N LEU A 358 7.40 -0.20 31.57
CA LEU A 358 7.75 1.22 31.47
C LEU A 358 6.83 2.03 32.41
N LYS A 359 7.28 2.26 33.65
CA LYS A 359 6.65 3.24 34.55
C LYS A 359 6.88 4.65 34.02
#